data_AF-A0A8J2A9U9-F1
#
_entry.id   AF-A0A8J2A9U9-F1
#
_cell.length_a   1.000
_cell.length_b   1.000
_cell.length_c   1.000
_cell.angle_alpha   90.00
_cell.angle_beta   90.00
_cell.angle_gamma   90.00
#
_symmetry.space_group_name_H-M   'P 1'
#
loop_
_entity.id
_entity.type
_entity.pdbx_description
1 polymer ?
#
loop_
_entity_poly.entity_id
_entity_poly.type
_entity_poly.pdbx_seq_one_letter_code
_entity_poly.pdbx_strand_id
1 'polypeptide(L)'
;MSSHLSNTFYSHVVPENYVMQPSSGADDDAFLGSYQDADFVSEEEQEDFHFSHDAFAATAPACSDKVVVAQQEDGSRVGMKNKSSCCPVWAIALIVLLGLGAIAGATVGIVYACRQNDNNGGGNTALGTNNVLLAEKVLQDPDTAVIVVDFQYDFLEGGALAVPGADQKYEEAVRAFVGKARSMNRKIVWSQDWHPADHMSFAANNPGKKEFEEVKLIRTATNGNTVETNQVMWPVHCVQGSHGAEIAMPVDAGEKIQQKGTRTDWDSYSAFLDDGGHGTGLTEYLQSEGIKSVVVFGLALDYCVFFTATDGVDEGFNVYWVPELSRGINPDFDHAEYADAGCKAVQLSADL
;
A
#
# COMPACT_ATOMS: atom_id res chain seq x y z
N MET A 1 -55.62 1.19 47.62
CA MET A 1 -54.23 1.70 47.62
C MET A 1 -53.85 1.86 46.16
N SER A 2 -54.18 2.98 45.52
CA SER A 2 -53.32 4.18 45.37
C SER A 2 -51.94 3.80 44.83
N SER A 3 -51.41 4.30 43.72
CA SER A 3 -51.81 5.36 42.77
C SER A 3 -50.73 5.35 41.67
N HIS A 4 -51.12 5.28 40.39
CA HIS A 4 -50.95 6.34 39.36
C HIS A 4 -49.54 6.48 38.76
N LEU A 5 -49.31 6.81 37.49
CA LEU A 5 -50.08 7.01 36.23
C LEU A 5 -48.99 7.17 35.13
N SER A 6 -49.10 6.46 34.01
CA SER A 6 -49.42 6.96 32.65
C SER A 6 -48.27 7.48 31.77
N ASN A 7 -48.21 6.88 30.58
CA ASN A 7 -47.74 7.32 29.26
C ASN A 7 -47.65 8.85 29.03
N THR A 8 -46.82 9.30 28.06
CA THR A 8 -47.25 9.67 26.68
C THR A 8 -46.04 10.11 25.81
N PHE A 9 -46.06 9.70 24.54
CA PHE A 9 -45.29 10.23 23.40
C PHE A 9 -45.49 11.74 23.19
N TYR A 10 -44.48 12.44 22.64
CA TYR A 10 -44.72 13.56 21.72
C TYR A 10 -43.54 13.74 20.74
N SER A 11 -43.91 13.80 19.46
CA SER A 11 -43.16 14.31 18.31
C SER A 11 -43.20 15.85 18.26
N HIS A 12 -42.51 16.42 17.25
CA HIS A 12 -42.52 17.82 16.77
C HIS A 12 -41.40 18.70 17.32
N VAL A 13 -40.79 19.64 16.57
CA VAL A 13 -40.91 20.13 15.19
C VAL A 13 -39.67 21.03 14.95
N VAL A 14 -39.24 21.14 13.69
CA VAL A 14 -38.22 22.06 13.19
C VAL A 14 -38.69 23.52 13.27
N PRO A 15 -37.80 24.50 13.50
CA PRO A 15 -37.99 25.82 12.91
C PRO A 15 -36.90 26.12 11.88
N GLU A 16 -37.36 26.40 10.66
CA GLU A 16 -36.64 27.14 9.63
C GLU A 16 -36.35 28.58 10.09
N ASN A 17 -35.40 29.20 9.36
CA ASN A 17 -35.08 30.62 9.26
C ASN A 17 -33.88 31.10 10.09
N TYR A 18 -32.69 31.06 9.49
CA TYR A 18 -31.90 32.28 9.29
C TYR A 18 -30.93 32.11 8.11
N VAL A 19 -31.21 32.83 7.04
CA VAL A 19 -30.31 33.14 5.93
C VAL A 19 -29.59 34.43 6.31
N MET A 20 -28.26 34.46 6.24
CA MET A 20 -27.49 35.70 6.04
C MET A 20 -26.43 35.44 4.97
N GLN A 21 -26.59 36.19 3.88
CA GLN A 21 -25.74 36.25 2.71
C GLN A 21 -24.39 36.94 2.99
N PRO A 22 -23.39 36.78 2.09
CA PRO A 22 -22.06 37.36 2.24
C PRO A 22 -22.08 38.87 1.93
N SER A 23 -21.36 39.66 2.73
CA SER A 23 -21.09 41.06 2.42
C SER A 23 -19.75 41.21 1.71
N SER A 24 -19.86 41.70 0.47
CA SER A 24 -18.91 42.39 -0.40
C SER A 24 -17.76 43.18 0.25
N GLY A 25 -16.60 43.15 -0.43
CA GLY A 25 -16.03 44.39 -0.99
C GLY A 25 -14.63 44.83 -0.53
N ALA A 26 -13.71 44.78 -1.50
CA ALA A 26 -12.61 45.73 -1.79
C ALA A 26 -11.31 45.74 -0.95
N ASP A 27 -10.25 45.36 -1.66
CA ASP A 27 -9.02 46.12 -1.95
C ASP A 27 -7.92 46.36 -0.88
N ASP A 28 -6.73 45.94 -1.33
CA ASP A 28 -5.41 46.57 -1.25
C ASP A 28 -4.54 46.57 0.04
N ASP A 29 -3.35 46.01 -0.18
CA ASP A 29 -2.02 46.45 0.26
C ASP A 29 -1.55 46.31 1.72
N ALA A 30 -0.51 45.47 1.83
CA ALA A 30 0.76 45.70 2.52
C ALA A 30 0.76 46.29 3.94
N PHE A 31 1.14 45.47 4.92
CA PHE A 31 1.90 45.99 6.06
C PHE A 31 2.95 44.98 6.56
N LEU A 32 4.21 45.33 6.31
CA LEU A 32 5.40 44.83 7.00
C LEU A 32 5.36 45.32 8.46
N GLY A 33 5.66 44.43 9.41
CA GLY A 33 5.75 44.80 10.82
C GLY A 33 6.40 43.72 11.67
N SER A 34 7.73 43.76 11.73
CA SER A 34 8.59 43.08 12.69
C SER A 34 8.22 43.42 14.15
N TYR A 35 8.27 42.44 15.05
CA TYR A 35 8.39 42.70 16.48
C TYR A 35 9.53 41.88 17.11
N GLN A 36 10.40 42.62 17.79
CA GLN A 36 11.57 42.20 18.56
C GLN A 36 11.20 41.84 20.00
N ASP A 37 12.15 41.14 20.62
CA ASP A 37 12.27 40.66 22.00
C ASP A 37 11.98 41.67 23.11
N ALA A 38 11.49 41.12 24.24
CA ALA A 38 11.62 41.58 25.64
C ALA A 38 10.90 40.53 26.51
N ASP A 39 11.28 40.12 27.73
CA ASP A 39 12.39 40.42 28.62
C ASP A 39 12.44 39.27 29.66
N PHE A 40 13.63 39.03 30.20
CA PHE A 40 13.90 38.16 31.35
C PHE A 40 13.38 38.77 32.67
N VAL A 41 12.79 37.97 33.56
CA VAL A 41 12.73 38.24 35.02
C VAL A 41 12.96 36.93 35.78
N SER A 42 13.83 37.00 36.78
CA SER A 42 14.38 35.93 37.64
C SER A 42 13.88 36.00 39.09
N GLU A 43 13.87 34.82 39.76
CA GLU A 43 13.89 34.54 41.23
C GLU A 43 12.71 35.10 42.06
N GLU A 44 12.17 34.55 43.16
CA GLU A 44 12.49 33.57 44.23
C GLU A 44 11.09 33.31 44.91
N GLU A 45 10.67 32.19 45.49
CA GLU A 45 11.02 31.62 46.81
C GLU A 45 10.08 30.42 47.09
N GLN A 46 10.56 29.51 47.94
CA GLN A 46 9.95 28.26 48.40
C GLN A 46 8.92 28.48 49.53
N GLU A 47 7.90 27.61 49.65
CA GLU A 47 7.45 27.08 50.95
C GLU A 47 6.91 25.63 50.82
N ASP A 48 7.26 24.84 51.83
CA ASP A 48 7.12 23.38 51.99
C ASP A 48 5.68 22.87 52.17
N PHE A 49 5.38 21.69 51.61
CA PHE A 49 4.46 20.72 52.23
C PHE A 49 4.94 19.29 51.99
N HIS A 50 5.25 18.58 53.09
CA HIS A 50 5.54 17.14 53.13
C HIS A 50 4.31 16.30 52.80
N PHE A 51 4.44 15.22 52.02
CA PHE A 51 3.76 13.93 52.24
C PHE A 51 4.47 12.76 51.53
N SER A 52 4.16 11.56 52.03
CA SER A 52 4.89 10.30 51.96
C SER A 52 4.92 9.57 50.61
N HIS A 53 5.85 8.61 50.52
CA HIS A 53 5.83 7.50 49.57
C HIS A 53 4.44 6.84 49.51
N ASP A 54 3.87 6.71 48.31
CA ASP A 54 3.23 5.48 47.83
C ASP A 54 2.91 5.57 46.33
N ALA A 55 2.96 4.40 45.69
CA ALA A 55 3.05 4.16 44.27
C ALA A 55 1.86 4.69 43.44
N PHE A 56 2.17 5.33 42.29
CA PHE A 56 1.25 5.39 41.15
C PHE A 56 1.64 4.33 40.13
N ALA A 57 0.84 3.27 40.11
CA ALA A 57 0.72 2.35 38.99
C ALA A 57 0.14 3.10 37.79
N ALA A 58 0.91 3.22 36.72
CA ALA A 58 0.38 3.52 35.39
C ALA A 58 0.19 2.18 34.65
N THR A 59 -1.06 1.92 34.34
CA THR A 59 -1.59 0.80 33.57
C THR A 59 -0.97 0.72 32.17
N ALA A 60 -0.24 -0.37 31.90
CA ALA A 60 0.03 -0.83 30.53
C ALA A 60 -1.16 -1.69 30.07
N PRO A 61 -1.74 -1.47 28.87
CA PRO A 61 -2.67 -2.44 28.31
C PRO A 61 -1.88 -3.65 27.82
N ALA A 62 -2.37 -4.82 28.23
CA ALA A 62 -1.87 -6.12 27.86
C ALA A 62 -1.90 -6.34 26.34
N CYS A 63 -0.81 -6.88 25.78
CA CYS A 63 -0.87 -7.63 24.54
C CYS A 63 -0.46 -9.07 24.88
N SER A 64 -1.45 -9.86 25.27
CA SER A 64 -1.35 -11.31 25.29
C SER A 64 -1.97 -11.81 24.00
N ASP A 65 -1.16 -12.41 23.13
CA ASP A 65 -1.54 -13.66 22.47
C ASP A 65 -0.28 -14.44 22.08
N LYS A 66 -0.20 -15.66 22.60
CA LYS A 66 0.82 -16.64 22.25
C LYS A 66 0.37 -17.33 20.97
N VAL A 67 1.20 -17.31 19.93
CA VAL A 67 1.11 -18.31 18.85
C VAL A 67 2.38 -19.14 18.87
N VAL A 68 2.21 -20.42 19.23
CA VAL A 68 3.22 -21.46 19.06
C VAL A 68 3.09 -21.97 17.63
N VAL A 69 4.12 -21.79 16.81
CA VAL A 69 4.20 -22.43 15.50
C VAL A 69 4.81 -23.81 15.68
N ALA A 70 4.04 -24.86 15.41
CA ALA A 70 4.56 -26.21 15.24
C ALA A 70 4.94 -26.43 13.77
N GLN A 71 6.17 -26.89 13.51
CA GLN A 71 6.55 -27.43 12.21
C GLN A 71 5.95 -28.83 12.03
N GLN A 72 5.36 -29.13 10.89
CA GLN A 72 5.16 -30.50 10.43
C GLN A 72 6.37 -30.95 9.60
N GLU A 73 6.69 -32.24 9.68
CA GLU A 73 7.90 -32.86 9.09
C GLU A 73 7.85 -33.02 7.56
N ASP A 74 6.85 -32.46 6.84
CA ASP A 74 6.71 -32.64 5.39
C ASP A 74 7.10 -31.43 4.52
N GLY A 75 7.53 -30.33 5.12
CA GLY A 75 8.11 -29.19 4.40
C GLY A 75 7.13 -28.23 3.71
N SER A 76 5.82 -28.34 3.95
CA SER A 76 4.84 -27.39 3.42
C SER A 76 4.70 -26.13 4.30
N ARG A 77 4.70 -24.92 3.70
CA ARG A 77 4.49 -23.63 4.39
C ARG A 77 3.02 -23.22 4.30
N VAL A 78 2.37 -22.98 5.44
CA VAL A 78 1.04 -22.35 5.50
C VAL A 78 1.23 -20.88 5.86
N GLY A 79 1.04 -19.98 4.90
CA GLY A 79 1.08 -18.54 5.12
C GLY A 79 -0.29 -18.02 5.56
N MET A 80 -0.39 -17.52 6.79
CA MET A 80 -1.50 -16.64 7.21
C MET A 80 -0.91 -15.24 7.38
N LYS A 81 -1.23 -14.33 6.46
CA LYS A 81 -0.89 -12.91 6.61
C LYS A 81 -1.94 -12.28 7.54
N ASN A 82 -1.56 -11.97 8.77
CA ASN A 82 -2.31 -11.05 9.62
C ASN A 82 -1.50 -9.75 9.70
N LYS A 83 -2.03 -8.65 9.17
CA LYS A 83 -1.39 -7.33 9.22
C LYS A 83 -1.54 -6.77 10.64
N SER A 84 -0.45 -6.76 11.39
CA SER A 84 -0.24 -5.80 12.46
C SER A 84 1.23 -5.37 12.46
N SER A 85 1.41 -4.07 12.25
CA SER A 85 2.67 -3.40 11.97
C SER A 85 3.61 -3.50 13.17
N CYS A 86 4.72 -4.21 13.00
CA CYS A 86 5.94 -4.06 13.78
C CYS A 86 7.14 -4.48 12.91
N CYS A 87 7.98 -3.50 12.59
CA CYS A 87 9.23 -3.56 11.83
C CYS A 87 10.11 -4.79 12.18
N PRO A 88 10.61 -5.59 11.22
CA PRO A 88 11.60 -6.62 11.51
C PRO A 88 13.03 -6.07 11.41
N VAL A 89 13.70 -5.93 12.56
CA VAL A 89 15.16 -5.78 12.61
C VAL A 89 15.80 -7.14 12.36
N TRP A 90 16.69 -7.22 11.39
CA TRP A 90 17.44 -8.42 11.01
C TRP A 90 18.25 -8.98 12.20
N ALA A 91 17.92 -10.19 12.64
CA ALA A 91 18.75 -10.96 13.57
C ALA A 91 19.59 -11.98 12.77
N ILE A 92 20.89 -11.71 12.61
CA ILE A 92 21.86 -12.72 12.16
C ILE A 92 22.34 -13.49 13.39
N ALA A 93 21.91 -14.73 13.55
CA ALA A 93 22.48 -15.67 14.52
C ALA A 93 23.45 -16.61 13.81
N LEU A 94 24.76 -16.36 13.96
CA LEU A 94 25.81 -17.29 13.54
C LEU A 94 26.10 -18.25 14.71
N ILE A 95 25.60 -19.48 14.66
CA ILE A 95 25.97 -20.54 15.61
C ILE A 95 27.20 -21.26 15.05
N VAL A 96 28.38 -21.00 15.63
CA VAL A 96 29.55 -21.88 15.50
C VAL A 96 29.61 -22.76 16.75
N LEU A 97 29.24 -24.03 16.57
CA LEU A 97 29.43 -25.07 17.58
C LEU A 97 30.89 -25.51 17.58
N LEU A 98 31.65 -25.09 18.60
CA LEU A 98 32.79 -25.86 19.08
C LEU A 98 32.67 -25.99 20.59
N GLY A 99 32.53 -27.23 21.04
CA GLY A 99 32.32 -27.57 22.43
C GLY A 99 33.50 -27.18 23.32
N LEU A 100 33.18 -26.78 24.54
CA LEU A 100 33.81 -27.16 25.80
C LEU A 100 33.21 -26.32 26.93
N GLY A 101 32.79 -26.99 28.01
CA GLY A 101 32.84 -26.47 29.37
C GLY A 101 31.90 -25.32 29.74
N ALA A 102 30.90 -25.62 30.55
CA ALA A 102 30.17 -24.63 31.33
C ALA A 102 31.13 -23.72 32.12
N ILE A 103 31.00 -22.40 31.94
CA ILE A 103 31.45 -21.41 32.91
C ILE A 103 30.27 -20.50 33.20
N ALA A 104 29.78 -20.57 34.43
CA ALA A 104 28.78 -19.67 34.97
C ALA A 104 29.38 -18.27 35.16
N GLY A 105 28.60 -17.24 34.80
CA GLY A 105 28.87 -15.85 35.19
C GLY A 105 29.46 -14.98 34.08
N ALA A 106 28.63 -14.57 33.12
CA ALA A 106 28.88 -13.37 32.32
C ALA A 106 27.58 -12.57 32.22
N THR A 107 27.52 -11.45 32.93
CA THR A 107 26.45 -10.46 32.79
C THR A 107 26.66 -9.74 31.47
N VAL A 108 25.81 -10.02 30.46
CA VAL A 108 25.82 -9.27 29.19
C VAL A 108 25.08 -7.96 29.43
N GLY A 109 25.83 -6.86 29.54
CA GLY A 109 25.28 -5.51 29.51
C GLY A 109 24.87 -5.14 28.09
N ILE A 110 23.58 -5.07 27.82
CA ILE A 110 23.05 -4.51 26.57
C ILE A 110 23.07 -2.99 26.72
N VAL A 111 23.95 -2.32 25.98
CA VAL A 111 23.93 -0.86 25.83
C VAL A 111 22.84 -0.53 24.81
N TYR A 112 21.72 0.01 25.28
CA TYR A 112 20.72 0.62 24.41
C TYR A 112 21.20 2.03 24.02
N ALA A 113 21.73 2.17 22.81
CA ALA A 113 21.92 3.48 22.21
C ALA A 113 20.61 3.89 21.52
N CYS A 114 19.77 4.62 22.24
CA CYS A 114 18.59 5.27 21.67
C CYS A 114 19.09 6.53 20.94
N ARG A 115 19.09 6.53 19.60
CA ARG A 115 19.38 7.73 18.82
C ARG A 115 18.15 8.63 18.88
N GLN A 116 18.20 9.67 19.71
CA GLN A 116 17.20 10.74 19.69
C GLN A 116 17.28 11.42 18.31
N ASN A 117 16.16 11.39 17.57
CA ASN A 117 15.96 12.28 16.44
C ASN A 117 15.49 13.61 17.02
N ASP A 118 16.41 14.56 17.12
CA ASP A 118 16.08 15.95 17.43
C ASP A 118 15.40 16.57 16.20
N ASN A 119 14.08 16.44 16.11
CA ASN A 119 13.27 17.27 15.21
C ASN A 119 12.96 18.58 15.93
N ASN A 120 13.80 19.60 15.69
CA ASN A 120 13.48 20.98 15.99
C ASN A 120 13.92 21.89 14.84
N GLY A 121 12.96 22.64 14.29
CA GLY A 121 13.19 23.95 13.68
C GLY A 121 13.44 23.98 12.18
N GLY A 122 12.56 24.67 11.46
CA GLY A 122 12.62 24.86 10.02
C GLY A 122 13.84 25.64 9.53
N GLY A 123 14.17 25.38 8.26
CA GLY A 123 15.21 26.07 7.52
C GLY A 123 15.16 25.61 6.07
N ASN A 124 14.72 26.50 5.20
CA ASN A 124 14.76 26.36 3.75
C ASN A 124 16.21 26.08 3.33
N THR A 125 16.54 24.82 3.05
CA THR A 125 17.80 24.45 2.43
C THR A 125 17.50 23.79 1.09
N ALA A 126 18.08 24.40 0.05
CA ALA A 126 17.98 23.97 -1.32
C ALA A 126 18.16 22.45 -1.44
N LEU A 127 17.24 21.79 -2.13
CA LEU A 127 17.42 20.45 -2.67
C LEU A 127 18.67 20.47 -3.55
N GLY A 128 19.80 20.10 -2.96
CA GLY A 128 21.00 19.76 -3.72
C GLY A 128 20.64 18.67 -4.73
N THR A 129 21.34 18.65 -5.86
CA THR A 129 21.15 17.68 -6.95
C THR A 129 21.30 16.24 -6.43
N ASN A 130 20.23 15.72 -5.86
CA ASN A 130 20.12 14.33 -5.45
C ASN A 130 20.15 13.51 -6.73
N ASN A 131 21.00 12.49 -6.78
CA ASN A 131 21.06 11.53 -7.87
C ASN A 131 19.73 10.76 -7.93
N VAL A 132 18.71 11.35 -8.54
CA VAL A 132 17.45 10.67 -8.86
C VAL A 132 17.80 9.55 -9.83
N LEU A 133 17.38 8.32 -9.49
CA LEU A 133 17.50 7.20 -10.40
C LEU A 133 16.35 7.30 -11.42
N LEU A 134 16.72 7.42 -12.70
CA LEU A 134 15.77 7.48 -13.79
C LEU A 134 15.38 6.07 -14.26
N ALA A 135 14.10 5.87 -14.56
CA ALA A 135 13.56 4.59 -15.00
C ALA A 135 14.25 4.10 -16.29
N GLU A 136 14.51 5.00 -17.24
CA GLU A 136 15.19 4.71 -18.50
C GLU A 136 16.64 4.30 -18.31
N LYS A 137 17.28 4.76 -17.21
CA LYS A 137 18.61 4.30 -16.83
C LYS A 137 18.59 2.87 -16.30
N VAL A 138 17.55 2.50 -15.55
CA VAL A 138 17.33 1.09 -15.12
C VAL A 138 17.12 0.20 -16.35
N LEU A 139 16.35 0.66 -17.34
CA LEU A 139 16.14 -0.07 -18.60
C LEU A 139 17.40 -0.29 -19.44
N GLN A 140 18.54 0.34 -19.11
CA GLN A 140 19.81 0.02 -19.78
C GLN A 140 20.34 -1.36 -19.41
N ASP A 141 19.91 -1.93 -18.27
CA ASP A 141 20.31 -3.27 -17.88
C ASP A 141 19.58 -4.32 -18.76
N PRO A 142 20.33 -5.17 -19.50
CA PRO A 142 19.74 -6.19 -20.36
C PRO A 142 18.80 -7.17 -19.63
N ASP A 143 18.93 -7.37 -18.33
CA ASP A 143 18.10 -8.28 -17.52
C ASP A 143 16.95 -7.59 -16.76
N THR A 144 16.59 -6.37 -17.20
CA THR A 144 15.38 -5.66 -16.74
C THR A 144 14.19 -5.85 -17.69
N ALA A 145 13.03 -6.21 -17.13
CA ALA A 145 11.73 -6.19 -17.81
C ALA A 145 10.84 -5.04 -17.33
N VAL A 146 9.81 -4.73 -18.11
CA VAL A 146 8.74 -3.79 -17.74
C VAL A 146 7.46 -4.58 -17.49
N ILE A 147 6.78 -4.29 -16.38
CA ILE A 147 5.44 -4.79 -16.08
C ILE A 147 4.49 -3.58 -16.10
N VAL A 148 3.63 -3.55 -17.11
CA VAL A 148 2.54 -2.57 -17.22
C VAL A 148 1.30 -3.19 -16.60
N VAL A 149 0.87 -2.63 -15.48
CA VAL A 149 -0.21 -3.19 -14.66
C VAL A 149 -1.54 -2.63 -15.12
N ASP A 150 -2.41 -3.52 -15.60
CA ASP A 150 -3.85 -3.30 -15.84
C ASP A 150 -4.18 -2.00 -16.60
N PHE A 151 -3.43 -1.71 -17.66
CA PHE A 151 -3.72 -0.61 -18.58
C PHE A 151 -4.88 -0.99 -19.51
N GLN A 152 -6.08 -1.18 -18.93
CA GLN A 152 -7.29 -1.69 -19.56
C GLN A 152 -8.41 -0.64 -19.58
N TYR A 153 -9.32 -0.72 -20.55
CA TYR A 153 -10.36 0.30 -20.74
C TYR A 153 -11.28 0.50 -19.52
N ASP A 154 -11.60 -0.55 -18.76
CA ASP A 154 -12.46 -0.40 -17.58
C ASP A 154 -11.83 0.42 -16.46
N PHE A 155 -10.49 0.51 -16.39
CA PHE A 155 -9.77 1.31 -15.41
C PHE A 155 -9.45 2.72 -15.88
N LEU A 156 -9.62 3.02 -17.17
CA LEU A 156 -9.42 4.36 -17.73
C LEU A 156 -10.69 5.21 -17.65
N GLU A 157 -10.55 6.50 -17.93
CA GLU A 157 -11.68 7.43 -17.95
C GLU A 157 -12.84 6.92 -18.84
N GLY A 158 -14.04 6.83 -18.25
CA GLY A 158 -15.24 6.30 -18.92
C GLY A 158 -15.44 4.79 -18.81
N GLY A 159 -14.49 4.05 -18.23
CA GLY A 159 -14.60 2.62 -17.92
C GLY A 159 -15.50 2.30 -16.73
N ALA A 160 -15.81 1.01 -16.53
CA ALA A 160 -16.69 0.56 -15.45
C ALA A 160 -16.12 0.76 -14.03
N LEU A 161 -14.80 0.83 -13.90
CA LEU A 161 -14.06 1.06 -12.65
C LEU A 161 -12.94 2.09 -12.89
N ALA A 162 -13.31 3.23 -13.51
CA ALA A 162 -12.36 4.28 -13.87
C ALA A 162 -11.56 4.79 -12.66
N VAL A 163 -10.23 4.76 -12.77
CA VAL A 163 -9.31 5.22 -11.74
C VAL A 163 -9.11 6.74 -11.87
N PRO A 164 -9.26 7.52 -10.78
CA PRO A 164 -9.04 8.95 -10.82
C PRO A 164 -7.65 9.33 -11.36
N GLY A 165 -7.62 10.25 -12.34
CA GLY A 165 -6.38 10.73 -12.96
C GLY A 165 -5.75 9.77 -13.98
N ALA A 166 -6.41 8.65 -14.32
CA ALA A 166 -6.09 7.82 -15.47
C ALA A 166 -6.75 8.37 -16.76
N ASP A 167 -6.46 9.64 -17.03
CA ASP A 167 -6.97 10.41 -18.16
C ASP A 167 -6.13 10.24 -19.43
N GLN A 168 -6.50 10.96 -20.50
CA GLN A 168 -5.74 10.94 -21.76
C GLN A 168 -4.25 11.29 -21.58
N LYS A 169 -3.91 12.21 -20.66
CA LYS A 169 -2.51 12.60 -20.43
C LYS A 169 -1.73 11.46 -19.77
N TYR A 170 -2.36 10.75 -18.83
CA TYR A 170 -1.81 9.52 -18.27
C TYR A 170 -1.57 8.47 -19.36
N GLU A 171 -2.55 8.25 -20.25
CA GLU A 171 -2.40 7.30 -21.35
C GLU A 171 -1.23 7.65 -22.28
N GLU A 172 -1.09 8.91 -22.64
CA GLU A 172 0.01 9.39 -23.49
C GLU A 172 1.38 9.12 -22.85
N ALA A 173 1.52 9.39 -21.55
CA ALA A 173 2.75 9.11 -20.80
C ALA A 173 3.08 7.61 -20.74
N VAL A 174 2.08 6.75 -20.49
CA VAL A 174 2.25 5.29 -20.53
C VAL A 174 2.71 4.83 -21.91
N ARG A 175 2.03 5.27 -22.98
CA ARG A 175 2.39 4.91 -24.37
C ARG A 175 3.81 5.37 -24.71
N ALA A 176 4.21 6.57 -24.29
CA ALA A 176 5.54 7.10 -24.53
C ALA A 176 6.64 6.28 -23.83
N PHE A 177 6.44 5.95 -22.55
CA PHE A 177 7.40 5.14 -21.80
C PHE A 177 7.50 3.70 -22.33
N VAL A 178 6.37 3.08 -22.68
CA VAL A 178 6.35 1.75 -23.31
C VAL A 178 7.05 1.79 -24.67
N GLY A 179 6.81 2.82 -25.48
CA GLY A 179 7.53 3.04 -26.74
C GLY A 179 9.05 3.14 -26.55
N LYS A 180 9.48 3.82 -25.47
CA LYS A 180 10.90 3.88 -25.09
C LYS A 180 11.44 2.49 -24.72
N ALA A 181 10.74 1.73 -23.88
CA ALA A 181 11.13 0.37 -23.51
C ALA A 181 11.25 -0.56 -24.72
N ARG A 182 10.30 -0.48 -25.67
CA ARG A 182 10.35 -1.20 -26.95
C ARG A 182 11.58 -0.80 -27.78
N SER A 183 11.90 0.49 -27.88
CA SER A 183 13.08 0.97 -28.61
C SER A 183 14.41 0.46 -28.02
N MET A 184 14.41 0.10 -26.74
CA MET A 184 15.55 -0.48 -26.02
C MET A 184 15.52 -2.03 -26.01
N ASN A 185 14.60 -2.63 -26.78
CA ASN A 185 14.39 -4.07 -26.89
C ASN A 185 14.20 -4.74 -25.51
N ARG A 186 13.45 -4.08 -24.62
CA ARG A 186 13.11 -4.60 -23.29
C ARG A 186 11.95 -5.59 -23.40
N LYS A 187 11.95 -6.57 -22.49
CA LYS A 187 10.80 -7.47 -22.31
C LYS A 187 9.68 -6.68 -21.64
N ILE A 188 8.47 -6.75 -22.21
CA ILE A 188 7.29 -6.09 -21.68
C ILE A 188 6.25 -7.15 -21.35
N VAL A 189 5.74 -7.06 -20.13
CA VAL A 189 4.62 -7.84 -19.61
C VAL A 189 3.47 -6.89 -19.37
N TRP A 190 2.30 -7.25 -19.88
CA TRP A 190 1.02 -6.59 -19.60
C TRP A 190 0.27 -7.46 -18.61
N SER A 191 0.06 -7.01 -17.37
CA SER A 191 -0.96 -7.68 -16.57
C SER A 191 -2.34 -7.29 -17.09
N GLN A 192 -3.27 -8.22 -16.95
CA GLN A 192 -4.64 -8.05 -17.40
C GLN A 192 -5.57 -8.68 -16.37
N ASP A 193 -6.38 -7.86 -15.69
CA ASP A 193 -7.53 -8.40 -14.97
C ASP A 193 -8.48 -9.06 -15.97
N TRP A 194 -8.87 -10.29 -15.64
CA TRP A 194 -9.54 -11.16 -16.58
C TRP A 194 -10.60 -12.01 -15.87
N HIS A 195 -11.60 -11.33 -15.34
CA HIS A 195 -12.58 -11.91 -14.42
C HIS A 195 -13.73 -12.64 -15.14
N PRO A 196 -14.09 -13.87 -14.72
CA PRO A 196 -15.37 -14.46 -15.07
C PRO A 196 -16.54 -13.53 -14.72
N ALA A 197 -17.65 -13.59 -15.45
CA ALA A 197 -18.81 -12.73 -15.16
C ALA A 197 -19.41 -12.97 -13.76
N ASP A 198 -19.27 -14.19 -13.24
CA ASP A 198 -19.68 -14.61 -11.90
C ASP A 198 -18.54 -14.52 -10.86
N HIS A 199 -17.50 -13.73 -11.14
CA HIS A 199 -16.38 -13.53 -10.23
C HIS A 199 -16.82 -12.99 -8.86
N MET A 200 -16.25 -13.55 -7.81
CA MET A 200 -16.68 -13.28 -6.44
C MET A 200 -16.36 -11.89 -5.92
N SER A 201 -15.41 -11.17 -6.55
CA SER A 201 -15.09 -9.80 -6.14
C SER A 201 -16.19 -8.81 -6.53
N PHE A 202 -17.12 -9.18 -7.42
CA PHE A 202 -18.17 -8.27 -7.85
C PHE A 202 -19.31 -8.18 -6.85
N ALA A 203 -19.69 -6.96 -6.46
CA ALA A 203 -20.85 -6.70 -5.60
C ALA A 203 -22.14 -7.32 -6.18
N ALA A 204 -22.29 -7.31 -7.50
CA ALA A 204 -23.42 -7.91 -8.21
C ALA A 204 -23.61 -9.42 -7.95
N ASN A 205 -22.53 -10.13 -7.63
CA ASN A 205 -22.53 -11.57 -7.35
C ASN A 205 -22.67 -11.88 -5.86
N ASN A 206 -22.79 -10.86 -5.00
CA ASN A 206 -22.84 -11.00 -3.55
C ASN A 206 -24.12 -10.31 -2.99
N PRO A 207 -25.22 -11.07 -2.79
CA PRO A 207 -26.49 -10.50 -2.35
C PRO A 207 -26.39 -9.67 -1.07
N GLY A 208 -26.83 -8.42 -1.15
CA GLY A 208 -26.84 -7.48 -0.02
C GLY A 208 -25.54 -6.71 0.20
N LYS A 209 -24.52 -6.92 -0.64
CA LYS A 209 -23.25 -6.17 -0.62
C LYS A 209 -23.27 -5.00 -1.58
N LYS A 210 -22.47 -3.98 -1.27
CA LYS A 210 -22.35 -2.76 -2.09
C LYS A 210 -20.95 -2.65 -2.69
N GLU A 211 -20.86 -1.99 -3.83
CA GLU A 211 -19.59 -1.59 -4.41
C GLU A 211 -18.78 -0.74 -3.41
N PHE A 212 -17.47 -0.96 -3.38
CA PHE A 212 -16.47 -0.39 -2.48
C PHE A 212 -16.62 -0.77 -0.99
N GLU A 213 -17.53 -1.69 -0.63
CA GLU A 213 -17.61 -2.27 0.71
C GLU A 213 -16.51 -3.32 0.91
N GLU A 214 -15.72 -3.19 1.98
CA GLU A 214 -14.87 -4.30 2.43
C GLU A 214 -15.68 -5.32 3.24
N VAL A 215 -15.61 -6.59 2.85
CA VAL A 215 -16.34 -7.69 3.47
C VAL A 215 -15.40 -8.84 3.83
N LYS A 216 -15.79 -9.63 4.83
CA LYS A 216 -15.11 -10.87 5.17
C LYS A 216 -15.74 -12.04 4.41
N LEU A 217 -14.94 -12.72 3.59
CA LEU A 217 -15.36 -13.89 2.83
C LEU A 217 -14.64 -15.13 3.36
N ILE A 218 -15.45 -16.17 3.63
CA ILE A 218 -14.98 -17.48 4.04
C ILE A 218 -14.74 -18.31 2.78
N ARG A 219 -13.51 -18.77 2.58
CA ARG A 219 -13.08 -19.51 1.38
C ARG A 219 -12.31 -20.76 1.77
N THR A 220 -12.17 -21.68 0.82
CA THR A 220 -11.29 -22.85 0.98
C THR A 220 -9.96 -22.56 0.31
N ALA A 221 -8.89 -22.50 1.10
CA ALA A 221 -7.53 -22.35 0.61
C ALA A 221 -7.08 -23.61 -0.15
N THR A 222 -5.97 -23.50 -0.87
CA THR A 222 -5.31 -24.60 -1.61
C THR A 222 -5.09 -25.87 -0.80
N ASN A 223 -4.77 -25.73 0.49
CA ASN A 223 -4.53 -26.83 1.41
C ASN A 223 -5.82 -27.47 1.96
N GLY A 224 -6.99 -27.05 1.48
CA GLY A 224 -8.30 -27.54 1.92
C GLY A 224 -8.81 -26.88 3.21
N ASN A 225 -8.05 -25.99 3.84
CA ASN A 225 -8.49 -25.29 5.03
C ASN A 225 -9.44 -24.15 4.70
N THR A 226 -10.42 -23.92 5.57
CA THR A 226 -11.27 -22.74 5.49
C THR A 226 -10.52 -21.53 6.04
N VAL A 227 -10.44 -20.46 5.26
CA VAL A 227 -9.81 -19.20 5.59
C VAL A 227 -10.80 -18.05 5.46
N GLU A 228 -10.73 -17.10 6.38
CA GLU A 228 -11.46 -15.84 6.27
C GLU A 228 -10.52 -14.79 5.66
N THR A 229 -11.00 -14.11 4.62
CA THR A 229 -10.24 -13.12 3.86
C THR A 229 -11.03 -11.82 3.78
N ASN A 230 -10.35 -10.69 3.87
CA ASN A 230 -10.96 -9.41 3.54
C ASN A 230 -11.04 -9.29 2.02
N GLN A 231 -12.14 -8.78 1.50
CA GLN A 231 -12.37 -8.56 0.08
C GLN A 231 -13.10 -7.23 -0.11
N VAL A 232 -12.57 -6.36 -0.95
CA VAL A 232 -13.31 -5.19 -1.43
C VAL A 232 -14.27 -5.66 -2.53
N MET A 233 -15.53 -5.27 -2.41
CA MET A 233 -16.54 -5.55 -3.42
C MET A 233 -16.44 -4.51 -4.53
N TRP A 234 -16.22 -4.94 -5.77
CA TRP A 234 -16.06 -4.04 -6.92
C TRP A 234 -17.33 -3.98 -7.77
N PRO A 235 -17.52 -2.92 -8.56
CA PRO A 235 -18.38 -2.97 -9.74
C PRO A 235 -17.97 -4.12 -10.66
N VAL A 236 -18.85 -4.56 -11.55
CA VAL A 236 -18.46 -5.51 -12.60
C VAL A 236 -17.48 -4.82 -13.54
N HIS A 237 -16.29 -5.36 -13.70
CA HIS A 237 -15.22 -4.81 -14.52
C HIS A 237 -14.34 -5.92 -15.11
N CYS A 238 -13.61 -5.61 -16.17
CA CYS A 238 -12.60 -6.48 -16.79
C CYS A 238 -13.10 -7.91 -17.06
N VAL A 239 -14.37 -8.03 -17.46
CA VAL A 239 -15.00 -9.33 -17.73
C VAL A 239 -14.36 -9.97 -18.96
N GLN A 240 -14.04 -11.26 -18.89
CA GLN A 240 -13.37 -11.99 -19.96
C GLN A 240 -14.05 -11.78 -21.33
N GLY A 241 -13.26 -11.34 -22.31
CA GLY A 241 -13.70 -11.12 -23.69
C GLY A 241 -14.55 -9.86 -23.92
N SER A 242 -14.75 -9.03 -22.88
CA SER A 242 -15.39 -7.72 -23.02
C SER A 242 -14.41 -6.66 -23.49
N HIS A 243 -14.93 -5.57 -24.06
CA HIS A 243 -14.10 -4.42 -24.44
C HIS A 243 -13.41 -3.78 -23.23
N GLY A 244 -14.10 -3.69 -22.09
CA GLY A 244 -13.55 -3.13 -20.86
C GLY A 244 -12.29 -3.86 -20.37
N ALA A 245 -12.19 -5.16 -20.66
CA ALA A 245 -11.03 -5.97 -20.31
C ALA A 245 -9.87 -5.88 -21.32
N GLU A 246 -10.04 -5.25 -22.48
CA GLU A 246 -8.96 -5.12 -23.47
C GLU A 246 -7.88 -4.16 -22.96
N ILE A 247 -6.62 -4.48 -23.25
CA ILE A 247 -5.49 -3.56 -23.01
C ILE A 247 -5.66 -2.36 -23.94
N ALA A 248 -5.60 -1.14 -23.39
CA ALA A 248 -5.89 0.10 -24.10
C ALA A 248 -4.78 0.52 -25.09
N MET A 249 -3.92 -0.40 -25.53
CA MET A 249 -2.95 -0.16 -26.59
C MET A 249 -2.54 -1.45 -27.31
N PRO A 250 -2.03 -1.35 -28.56
CA PRO A 250 -1.54 -2.52 -29.27
C PRO A 250 -0.39 -3.21 -28.53
N VAL A 251 -0.55 -4.51 -28.32
CA VAL A 251 0.47 -5.41 -27.76
C VAL A 251 1.27 -6.03 -28.92
N ASP A 252 2.60 -5.89 -28.88
CA ASP A 252 3.47 -6.37 -29.95
C ASP A 252 3.69 -7.90 -29.86
N ALA A 253 3.97 -8.56 -30.99
CA ALA A 253 4.01 -10.03 -31.13
C ALA A 253 5.09 -10.79 -30.32
N GLY A 254 5.84 -10.11 -29.45
CA GLY A 254 6.80 -10.71 -28.53
C GLY A 254 6.59 -10.29 -27.07
N GLU A 255 5.55 -9.53 -26.78
CA GLU A 255 5.18 -9.10 -25.45
C GLU A 255 4.27 -10.15 -24.80
N LYS A 256 4.36 -10.28 -23.47
CA LYS A 256 3.55 -11.24 -22.74
C LYS A 256 2.33 -10.55 -22.16
N ILE A 257 1.17 -11.17 -22.34
CA ILE A 257 -0.01 -10.87 -21.53
C ILE A 257 -0.04 -11.86 -20.36
N GLN A 258 -0.14 -11.36 -19.15
CA GLN A 258 -0.29 -12.13 -17.92
C GLN A 258 -1.67 -11.86 -17.34
N GLN A 259 -2.60 -12.77 -17.60
CA GLN A 259 -3.95 -12.69 -17.04
C GLN A 259 -3.93 -13.05 -15.55
N LYS A 260 -4.72 -12.32 -14.77
CA LYS A 260 -4.95 -12.53 -13.34
C LYS A 260 -6.45 -12.40 -13.01
N GLY A 261 -6.86 -12.84 -11.84
CA GLY A 261 -8.27 -12.80 -11.41
C GLY A 261 -9.18 -13.77 -12.19
N THR A 262 -8.61 -14.82 -12.78
CA THR A 262 -9.31 -15.72 -13.70
C THR A 262 -10.18 -16.77 -13.00
N ARG A 263 -9.98 -16.95 -11.69
CA ARG A 263 -10.72 -17.90 -10.87
C ARG A 263 -11.94 -17.24 -10.26
N THR A 264 -13.09 -17.90 -10.28
CA THR A 264 -14.31 -17.34 -9.70
C THR A 264 -14.24 -17.13 -8.19
N ASP A 265 -13.42 -17.91 -7.48
CA ASP A 265 -13.37 -18.00 -6.01
C ASP A 265 -12.22 -17.23 -5.36
N TRP A 266 -11.24 -16.77 -6.14
CA TRP A 266 -10.05 -16.07 -5.65
C TRP A 266 -9.78 -14.84 -6.52
N ASP A 267 -9.69 -13.70 -5.84
CA ASP A 267 -9.27 -12.45 -6.48
C ASP A 267 -7.74 -12.43 -6.61
N SER A 268 -7.21 -11.55 -7.44
CA SER A 268 -5.77 -11.49 -7.71
C SER A 268 -5.38 -10.08 -8.08
N TYR A 269 -5.09 -9.24 -7.08
CA TYR A 269 -4.53 -7.91 -7.36
C TYR A 269 -3.12 -8.03 -7.94
N SER A 270 -2.29 -8.89 -7.37
CA SER A 270 -0.93 -9.13 -7.85
C SER A 270 -0.92 -9.88 -9.17
N ALA A 271 -0.03 -9.49 -10.07
CA ALA A 271 0.26 -10.22 -11.29
C ALA A 271 1.11 -11.48 -11.04
N PHE A 272 1.64 -11.70 -9.82
CA PHE A 272 2.46 -12.86 -9.46
C PHE A 272 1.65 -13.96 -8.77
N LEU A 273 0.80 -13.59 -7.80
CA LEU A 273 0.06 -14.51 -6.95
C LEU A 273 -1.40 -14.05 -6.80
N ASP A 274 -2.33 -15.00 -6.73
CA ASP A 274 -3.70 -14.69 -6.29
C ASP A 274 -3.79 -14.59 -4.76
N ASP A 275 -4.93 -14.10 -4.24
CA ASP A 275 -5.15 -13.92 -2.81
C ASP A 275 -5.16 -15.24 -2.01
N GLY A 276 -5.26 -16.38 -2.71
CA GLY A 276 -5.14 -17.72 -2.16
C GLY A 276 -3.71 -18.27 -2.17
N GLY A 277 -2.75 -17.50 -2.70
CA GLY A 277 -1.34 -17.86 -2.83
C GLY A 277 -1.02 -18.72 -4.06
N HIS A 278 -1.90 -18.80 -5.06
CA HIS A 278 -1.60 -19.53 -6.29
C HIS A 278 -0.79 -18.65 -7.25
N GLY A 279 0.32 -19.20 -7.78
CA GLY A 279 1.12 -18.54 -8.81
C GLY A 279 0.37 -18.36 -10.13
N THR A 280 0.51 -17.20 -10.74
CA THR A 280 -0.02 -16.88 -12.07
C THR A 280 0.86 -17.40 -13.21
N GLY A 281 2.08 -17.85 -12.90
CA GLY A 281 3.12 -18.23 -13.86
C GLY A 281 4.09 -17.09 -14.22
N LEU A 282 3.91 -15.89 -13.66
CA LEU A 282 4.74 -14.73 -14.00
C LEU A 282 6.17 -14.87 -13.49
N THR A 283 6.37 -15.36 -12.27
CA THR A 283 7.69 -15.61 -11.69
C THR A 283 8.50 -16.53 -12.61
N GLU A 284 7.94 -17.68 -12.96
CA GLU A 284 8.60 -18.70 -13.76
C GLU A 284 8.94 -18.18 -15.15
N TYR A 285 8.03 -17.42 -15.76
CA TYR A 285 8.29 -16.77 -17.03
C TYR A 285 9.48 -15.80 -16.95
N LEU A 286 9.47 -14.86 -16.00
CA LEU A 286 10.53 -13.85 -15.87
C LEU A 286 11.89 -14.51 -15.57
N GLN A 287 11.91 -15.51 -14.68
CA GLN A 287 13.12 -16.27 -14.38
C GLN A 287 13.63 -17.06 -15.59
N SER A 288 12.73 -17.65 -16.38
CA SER A 288 13.11 -18.38 -17.61
C SER A 288 13.70 -17.46 -18.69
N GLU A 289 13.28 -16.19 -18.70
CA GLU A 289 13.83 -15.14 -19.56
C GLU A 289 15.11 -14.50 -18.99
N GLY A 290 15.59 -14.95 -17.82
CA GLY A 290 16.80 -14.46 -17.17
C GLY A 290 16.65 -13.06 -16.55
N ILE A 291 15.42 -12.61 -16.30
CA ILE A 291 15.13 -11.30 -15.72
C ILE A 291 15.47 -11.28 -14.23
N LYS A 292 16.13 -10.20 -13.80
CA LYS A 292 16.50 -9.96 -12.39
C LYS A 292 15.87 -8.71 -11.80
N SER A 293 15.43 -7.81 -12.66
CA SER A 293 14.87 -6.52 -12.27
C SER A 293 13.58 -6.27 -13.04
N VAL A 294 12.61 -5.64 -12.38
CA VAL A 294 11.34 -5.26 -13.01
C VAL A 294 11.06 -3.79 -12.75
N VAL A 295 10.67 -3.07 -13.81
CA VAL A 295 10.09 -1.74 -13.71
C VAL A 295 8.57 -1.89 -13.72
N VAL A 296 7.90 -1.47 -12.66
CA VAL A 296 6.46 -1.67 -12.43
C VAL A 296 5.74 -0.33 -12.37
N PHE A 297 4.63 -0.21 -13.10
CA PHE A 297 3.72 0.93 -13.04
C PHE A 297 2.36 0.53 -13.65
N GLY A 298 1.33 1.35 -13.49
CA GLY A 298 0.01 1.08 -14.05
C GLY A 298 -1.13 1.47 -13.14
N LEU A 299 -2.17 0.64 -13.09
CA LEU A 299 -3.39 0.86 -12.33
C LEU A 299 -3.74 -0.38 -11.49
N ALA A 300 -4.35 -0.27 -10.31
CA ALA A 300 -4.36 0.92 -9.45
C ALA A 300 -3.13 0.94 -8.52
N LEU A 301 -2.60 2.12 -8.24
CA LEU A 301 -1.46 2.42 -7.36
C LEU A 301 -1.55 1.71 -6.00
N ASP A 302 -2.73 1.70 -5.41
CA ASP A 302 -3.03 1.23 -4.05
C ASP A 302 -3.51 -0.23 -4.01
N TYR A 303 -3.65 -0.87 -5.18
CA TYR A 303 -4.03 -2.27 -5.33
C TYR A 303 -3.06 -2.99 -6.26
N CYS A 304 -3.43 -3.24 -7.52
CA CYS A 304 -2.70 -4.14 -8.40
C CYS A 304 -1.23 -3.75 -8.58
N VAL A 305 -0.92 -2.46 -8.67
CA VAL A 305 0.48 -1.99 -8.77
C VAL A 305 1.23 -2.29 -7.48
N PHE A 306 0.64 -1.98 -6.33
CA PHE A 306 1.27 -2.20 -5.03
C PHE A 306 1.51 -3.69 -4.79
N PHE A 307 0.47 -4.51 -4.88
CA PHE A 307 0.58 -5.96 -4.67
C PHE A 307 1.53 -6.62 -5.68
N THR A 308 1.52 -6.21 -6.95
CA THR A 308 2.48 -6.71 -7.95
C THR A 308 3.92 -6.31 -7.59
N ALA A 309 4.13 -5.08 -7.15
CA ALA A 309 5.45 -4.60 -6.77
C ALA A 309 5.97 -5.31 -5.52
N THR A 310 5.14 -5.45 -4.47
CA THR A 310 5.55 -6.13 -3.23
C THR A 310 5.80 -7.61 -3.45
N ASP A 311 4.92 -8.30 -4.18
CA ASP A 311 5.14 -9.72 -4.47
C ASP A 311 6.35 -9.89 -5.39
N GLY A 312 6.62 -8.97 -6.31
CA GLY A 312 7.85 -8.98 -7.10
C GLY A 312 9.12 -8.93 -6.24
N VAL A 313 9.10 -8.20 -5.12
CA VAL A 313 10.21 -8.22 -4.14
C VAL A 313 10.27 -9.56 -3.43
N ASP A 314 9.14 -10.09 -2.96
CA ASP A 314 9.06 -11.38 -2.25
C ASP A 314 9.52 -12.56 -3.15
N GLU A 315 9.24 -12.49 -4.45
CA GLU A 315 9.68 -13.44 -5.49
C GLU A 315 11.16 -13.26 -5.89
N GLY A 316 11.84 -12.25 -5.32
CA GLY A 316 13.29 -12.06 -5.41
C GLY A 316 13.76 -11.14 -6.54
N PHE A 317 12.87 -10.39 -7.19
CA PHE A 317 13.25 -9.40 -8.21
C PHE A 317 13.69 -8.08 -7.57
N ASN A 318 14.60 -7.35 -8.24
CA ASN A 318 14.81 -5.94 -7.94
C ASN A 318 13.66 -5.13 -8.53
N VAL A 319 12.77 -4.63 -7.67
CA VAL A 319 11.59 -3.89 -8.10
C VAL A 319 11.86 -2.39 -8.12
N TYR A 320 11.63 -1.78 -9.28
CA TYR A 320 11.66 -0.35 -9.50
C TYR A 320 10.26 0.12 -9.85
N TRP A 321 9.69 0.99 -9.02
CA TRP A 321 8.34 1.50 -9.22
C TRP A 321 8.39 2.92 -9.81
N VAL A 322 7.52 3.21 -10.78
CA VAL A 322 7.40 4.55 -11.42
C VAL A 322 6.15 5.27 -10.90
N PRO A 323 6.27 6.19 -9.92
CA PRO A 323 5.13 6.91 -9.37
C PRO A 323 4.35 7.73 -10.40
N GLU A 324 5.07 8.40 -11.31
CA GLU A 324 4.46 9.27 -12.32
C GLU A 324 3.52 8.51 -13.27
N LEU A 325 3.75 7.22 -13.44
CA LEU A 325 2.94 6.31 -14.27
C LEU A 325 2.00 5.40 -13.46
N SER A 326 1.74 5.75 -12.20
CA SER A 326 0.81 5.02 -11.33
C SER A 326 -0.32 5.94 -10.85
N ARG A 327 -1.57 5.48 -10.93
CA ARG A 327 -2.75 6.21 -10.40
C ARG A 327 -3.57 5.29 -9.52
N GLY A 328 -4.08 5.81 -8.42
CA GLY A 328 -4.78 5.04 -7.38
C GLY A 328 -6.26 5.32 -7.33
N ILE A 329 -7.01 4.35 -6.83
CA ILE A 329 -8.42 4.53 -6.46
C ILE A 329 -8.47 5.43 -5.23
N ASN A 330 -7.58 5.19 -4.25
CA ASN A 330 -7.28 6.13 -3.18
C ASN A 330 -6.14 7.08 -3.62
N PRO A 331 -6.42 8.37 -3.89
CA PRO A 331 -5.38 9.33 -4.27
C PRO A 331 -4.43 9.69 -3.12
N ASP A 332 -4.81 9.40 -1.86
CA ASP A 332 -4.04 9.71 -0.66
C ASP A 332 -3.22 8.49 -0.16
N PHE A 333 -3.03 7.48 -1.01
CA PHE A 333 -2.24 6.30 -0.65
C PHE A 333 -0.78 6.67 -0.30
N ASP A 334 -0.28 6.15 0.82
CA ASP A 334 1.07 6.47 1.29
C ASP A 334 2.14 5.75 0.45
N HIS A 335 2.85 6.52 -0.36
CA HIS A 335 3.92 6.01 -1.21
C HIS A 335 5.09 5.41 -0.40
N ALA A 336 5.24 5.75 0.89
CA ALA A 336 6.25 5.15 1.76
C ALA A 336 6.09 3.63 1.88
N GLU A 337 4.85 3.10 1.73
CA GLU A 337 4.58 1.66 1.80
C GLU A 337 5.36 0.88 0.74
N TYR A 338 5.61 1.46 -0.45
CA TYR A 338 6.45 0.83 -1.47
C TYR A 338 7.90 0.67 -1.02
N ALA A 339 8.47 1.71 -0.40
CA ALA A 339 9.84 1.70 0.08
C ALA A 339 10.01 0.72 1.25
N ASP A 340 9.04 0.69 2.17
CA ASP A 340 8.99 -0.25 3.30
C ASP A 340 8.91 -1.70 2.83
N ALA A 341 8.23 -1.95 1.71
CA ALA A 341 8.19 -3.25 1.04
C ALA A 341 9.46 -3.59 0.23
N GLY A 342 10.46 -2.69 0.16
CA GLY A 342 11.72 -2.92 -0.54
C GLY A 342 11.75 -2.50 -2.01
N CYS A 343 10.70 -1.83 -2.50
CA CYS A 343 10.68 -1.25 -3.85
C CYS A 343 11.54 0.01 -3.93
N LYS A 344 12.11 0.30 -5.11
CA LYS A 344 12.88 1.52 -5.38
C LYS A 344 12.08 2.45 -6.27
N ALA A 345 11.66 3.60 -5.76
CA ALA A 345 11.04 4.62 -6.60
C ALA A 345 12.05 5.17 -7.63
N VAL A 346 11.62 5.28 -8.88
CA VAL A 346 12.38 5.89 -9.98
C VAL A 346 11.54 6.93 -10.68
N GLN A 347 12.19 7.94 -11.26
CA GLN A 347 11.49 9.02 -11.97
C GLN A 347 11.59 8.84 -13.48
N LEU A 348 10.66 9.47 -14.19
CA LEU A 348 10.80 9.66 -15.63
C LEU A 348 11.81 10.78 -15.93
N SER A 349 12.53 10.63 -17.04
CA SER A 349 13.29 11.74 -17.60
C SER A 349 12.36 12.87 -18.05
N ALA A 350 12.83 14.11 -17.97
CA ALA A 350 12.04 15.28 -18.33
C ALA A 350 11.67 15.37 -19.83
N ASP A 351 12.25 14.49 -20.65
CA ASP A 351 12.06 14.44 -22.10
C ASP A 351 10.92 13.49 -22.52
N LEU A 352 10.22 12.88 -21.56
CA LEU A 352 9.14 11.90 -21.76
C LEU A 352 7.73 12.46 -21.51
#